data_AF-A0A948KED8-F1
#
_entry.id   AF-A0A948KED8-F1
#
_cell.length_a   1.000
_cell.length_b   1.000
_cell.length_c   1.000
_cell.angle_alpha   90.00
_cell.angle_beta   90.00
_cell.angle_gamma   90.00
#
_symmetry.space_group_name_H-M   'P 1'
#
loop_
_entity.id
_entity.type
_entity.pdbx_description
1 polymer ?
#
loop_
_entity_poly.entity_id
_entity_poly.type
_entity_poly.pdbx_seq_one_letter_code
_entity_poly.pdbx_strand_id
1 'polypeptide(L)'
;AGGSIMGSAIGTIGDVMFGTLARAMMKKVTNKIMDVMPLITAARRLGKEAVDYYGHMAEIGFDETWANWWWEVTDYRLDPNAVITAWRRDKAKYEKLFDDLRDQGITEDRIDALKFATQAYPALRDVIGFYAHEVFEPDMVKKYGLGEEPPPYEGTLFEKLGVPKEIADMYWVDHWVHASFTQMRELLHRGLLTGAKEVPSEPIGYDEWEARDAAGEKEMYEWYRLVEIPPIWRALLTESLFEIPTRVDVRRWWDMRTISEEELINIYHRQGYHGKDLENYVLWTKVYVAFPDLIARWSKGWLKESDVREQLVSLGMSAERVEEMIQTKISPAKPERVEGERDLTKAEIYAGVKKGVISWGEGLELLQDLGYDADEAEFILEVRVGVAEGSPDTFTEFKDWTQRYRKAMGLEAKIPPLELIEAGKSLKEAETARKEAIDKGIKEEKLAPYEKAISDAQYRYRQLLIKWRAE
;
A
#
# COMPACT_ATOMS: atom_id res chain seq x y z
N ALA A 1 120.37 41.16 -43.99
CA ALA A 1 120.12 39.84 -43.39
C ALA A 1 119.50 40.05 -42.00
N GLY A 2 118.40 39.35 -41.70
CA GLY A 2 117.87 39.16 -40.35
C GLY A 2 116.64 40.00 -39.97
N GLY A 3 115.46 39.37 -39.93
CA GLY A 3 114.32 39.85 -39.15
C GLY A 3 112.91 39.59 -39.70
N SER A 4 112.50 38.36 -40.03
CA SER A 4 111.14 38.09 -40.56
C SER A 4 110.47 36.77 -40.10
N ILE A 5 110.69 36.26 -38.88
CA ILE A 5 110.08 34.95 -38.49
C ILE A 5 109.30 34.99 -37.16
N MET A 6 109.39 36.04 -36.34
CA MET A 6 108.77 36.01 -35.00
C MET A 6 107.31 36.53 -34.93
N GLY A 7 106.78 37.12 -36.00
CA GLY A 7 105.43 37.72 -36.01
C GLY A 7 104.28 36.75 -36.36
N SER A 8 104.51 35.72 -37.18
CA SER A 8 103.42 34.86 -37.67
C SER A 8 103.03 33.74 -36.69
N ALA A 9 103.95 33.31 -35.82
CA ALA A 9 103.71 32.22 -34.86
C ALA A 9 102.85 32.64 -33.65
N ILE A 10 102.84 33.92 -33.28
CA ILE A 10 102.03 34.43 -32.16
C ILE A 10 100.57 34.61 -32.59
N GLY A 11 100.32 35.05 -33.83
CA GLY A 11 98.96 35.23 -34.36
C GLY A 11 98.17 33.92 -34.50
N THR A 12 98.83 32.85 -34.95
CA THR A 12 98.17 31.53 -35.14
C THR A 12 97.86 30.81 -33.83
N ILE A 13 98.64 31.03 -32.77
CA ILE A 13 98.36 30.47 -31.43
C ILE A 13 97.20 31.23 -30.76
N GLY A 14 97.10 32.55 -30.99
CA GLY A 14 95.97 33.36 -30.54
C GLY A 14 94.64 32.89 -31.14
N ASP A 15 94.56 32.71 -32.46
CA ASP A 15 93.31 32.32 -33.13
C ASP A 15 92.80 30.92 -32.73
N VAL A 16 93.70 29.98 -32.44
CA VAL A 16 93.31 28.63 -32.00
C VAL A 16 92.82 28.64 -30.54
N MET A 17 93.48 29.40 -29.65
CA MET A 17 93.10 29.51 -28.24
C MET A 17 91.84 30.34 -28.03
N PHE A 18 91.76 31.53 -28.65
CA PHE A 18 90.58 32.38 -28.54
C PHE A 18 89.40 31.85 -29.35
N GLY A 19 89.63 31.21 -30.50
CA GLY A 19 88.57 30.62 -31.31
C GLY A 19 87.91 29.40 -30.65
N THR A 20 88.63 28.62 -29.85
CA THR A 20 88.05 27.52 -29.07
C THR A 20 87.30 28.04 -27.83
N LEU A 21 87.82 29.07 -27.16
CA LEU A 21 87.14 29.74 -26.04
C LEU A 21 85.85 30.44 -26.49
N ALA A 22 85.87 31.15 -27.62
CA ALA A 22 84.71 31.82 -28.21
C ALA A 22 83.63 30.82 -28.65
N ARG A 23 84.02 29.69 -29.26
CA ARG A 23 83.09 28.60 -29.60
C ARG A 23 82.55 27.90 -28.36
N ALA A 24 83.33 27.73 -27.30
CA ALA A 24 82.87 27.17 -26.04
C ALA A 24 81.89 28.11 -25.29
N MET A 25 82.12 29.43 -25.37
CA MET A 25 81.19 30.44 -24.87
C MET A 25 79.90 30.49 -25.70
N MET A 26 79.99 30.48 -27.03
CA MET A 26 78.82 30.40 -27.92
C MET A 26 78.06 29.06 -27.81
N LYS A 27 78.71 27.98 -27.37
CA LYS A 27 78.05 26.70 -27.09
C LYS A 27 77.33 26.69 -25.74
N LYS A 28 77.70 27.59 -24.81
CA LYS A 28 77.04 27.81 -23.51
C LYS A 28 75.94 28.87 -23.54
N VAL A 29 75.98 29.78 -24.52
CA VAL A 29 74.97 30.83 -24.72
C VAL A 29 74.19 30.47 -25.98
N THR A 30 72.99 29.92 -25.83
CA THR A 30 72.11 29.71 -26.96
C THR A 30 71.65 31.08 -27.49
N ASN A 31 72.19 31.53 -28.63
CA ASN A 31 71.71 32.73 -29.35
C ASN A 31 70.32 32.54 -30.00
N LYS A 32 69.48 31.66 -29.47
CA LYS A 32 68.14 31.43 -30.01
C LYS A 32 67.19 32.41 -29.34
N ILE A 33 66.98 33.55 -30.00
CA ILE A 33 65.93 34.50 -29.63
C ILE A 33 64.59 33.79 -29.87
N MET A 34 63.72 33.82 -28.86
CA MET A 34 62.40 33.22 -28.94
C MET A 34 61.46 34.15 -29.72
N ASP A 35 60.73 33.64 -30.71
CA ASP A 35 59.72 34.44 -31.42
C ASP A 35 58.67 35.01 -30.44
N VAL A 36 58.01 36.11 -30.82
CA VAL A 36 57.07 36.87 -29.97
C VAL A 36 56.00 35.96 -29.32
N MET A 37 55.34 35.09 -30.08
CA MET A 37 54.24 34.26 -29.56
C MET A 37 54.71 33.16 -28.58
N PRO A 38 55.76 32.38 -28.89
CA PRO A 38 56.38 31.50 -27.90
C PRO A 38 56.89 32.25 -26.66
N LEU A 39 57.45 33.46 -26.83
CA LEU A 39 57.96 34.29 -25.72
C LEU A 39 56.84 34.74 -24.79
N ILE A 40 55.73 35.23 -25.34
CA ILE A 40 54.53 35.56 -24.57
C ILE A 40 53.98 34.33 -23.84
N THR A 41 53.93 33.18 -24.53
CA THR A 41 53.46 31.92 -23.93
C THR A 41 54.34 31.50 -22.75
N ALA A 42 55.66 31.61 -22.89
CA ALA A 42 56.61 31.34 -21.82
C ALA A 42 56.45 32.34 -20.67
N ALA A 43 56.36 33.64 -20.98
CA ALA A 43 56.17 34.71 -20.00
C ALA A 43 54.88 34.54 -19.17
N ARG A 44 53.79 34.05 -19.77
CA ARG A 44 52.54 33.76 -19.03
C ARG A 44 52.63 32.56 -18.10
N ARG A 45 53.41 31.56 -18.47
CA ARG A 45 53.57 30.33 -17.68
C ARG A 45 54.62 30.47 -16.58
N LEU A 46 55.65 31.25 -16.83
CA LEU A 46 56.85 31.33 -15.99
C LEU A 46 57.03 32.71 -15.32
N GLY A 47 56.32 33.73 -15.77
CA GLY A 47 56.44 35.12 -15.32
C GLY A 47 57.30 35.97 -16.26
N LYS A 48 56.94 37.26 -16.43
CA LYS A 48 57.64 38.22 -17.32
C LYS A 48 59.12 38.38 -16.95
N GLU A 49 59.43 38.45 -15.66
CA GLU A 49 60.79 38.60 -15.15
C GLU A 49 61.63 37.33 -15.37
N ALA A 50 61.05 36.15 -15.16
CA ALA A 50 61.77 34.87 -15.24
C ALA A 50 62.27 34.55 -16.66
N VAL A 51 61.62 35.10 -17.69
CA VAL A 51 62.00 34.93 -19.09
C VAL A 51 62.62 36.19 -19.70
N ASP A 52 62.84 37.24 -18.90
CA ASP A 52 63.24 38.57 -19.38
C ASP A 52 62.43 39.02 -20.62
N TYR A 53 61.11 39.12 -20.43
CA TYR A 53 60.17 39.41 -21.52
C TYR A 53 60.52 40.69 -22.27
N TYR A 54 60.76 41.79 -21.55
CA TYR A 54 61.07 43.08 -22.17
C TYR A 54 62.45 43.10 -22.83
N GLY A 55 63.46 42.44 -22.25
CA GLY A 55 64.77 42.27 -22.88
C GLY A 55 64.69 41.51 -24.19
N HIS A 56 64.01 40.36 -24.21
CA HIS A 56 63.82 39.59 -25.44
C HIS A 56 62.95 40.32 -26.47
N MET A 57 61.91 41.04 -26.06
CA MET A 57 61.11 41.87 -26.99
C MET A 57 61.96 42.99 -27.62
N ALA A 58 62.86 43.61 -26.85
CA ALA A 58 63.81 44.60 -27.35
C ALA A 58 64.82 44.00 -28.33
N GLU A 59 65.33 42.78 -28.08
CA GLU A 59 66.20 42.05 -29.01
C GLU A 59 65.50 41.74 -30.35
N ILE A 60 64.18 41.57 -30.34
CA ILE A 60 63.34 41.37 -31.55
C ILE A 60 62.98 42.70 -32.23
N GLY A 61 63.30 43.84 -31.60
CA GLY A 61 63.08 45.18 -32.15
C GLY A 61 61.78 45.86 -31.72
N PHE A 62 61.11 45.36 -30.69
CA PHE A 62 59.95 46.01 -30.08
C PHE A 62 60.36 46.80 -28.84
N ASP A 63 59.99 48.08 -28.78
CA ASP A 63 60.09 48.85 -27.54
C ASP A 63 59.07 48.36 -26.49
N GLU A 64 59.14 48.90 -25.28
CA GLU A 64 58.20 48.54 -24.20
C GLU A 64 56.74 48.81 -24.56
N THR A 65 56.45 49.84 -25.38
CA THR A 65 55.07 50.15 -25.81
C THR A 65 54.52 49.04 -26.68
N TRP A 66 55.27 48.64 -27.70
CA TRP A 66 54.92 47.52 -28.56
C TRP A 66 54.87 46.19 -27.79
N ALA A 67 55.80 45.97 -26.87
CA ALA A 67 55.79 44.79 -26.01
C ALA A 67 54.54 44.71 -25.13
N ASN A 68 54.06 45.84 -24.62
CA ASN A 68 52.80 45.92 -23.89
C ASN A 68 51.59 45.67 -24.80
N TRP A 69 51.55 46.23 -26.01
CA TRP A 69 50.46 45.94 -26.96
C TRP A 69 50.38 44.46 -27.31
N TRP A 70 51.52 43.82 -27.60
CA TRP A 70 51.56 42.38 -27.84
C TRP A 70 51.07 41.58 -26.63
N TRP A 71 51.40 42.02 -25.41
CA TRP A 71 50.92 41.39 -24.19
C TRP A 71 49.40 41.47 -24.04
N GLU A 72 48.81 42.66 -24.24
CA GLU A 72 47.37 42.90 -24.11
C GLU A 72 46.56 42.21 -25.22
N VAL A 73 47.00 42.30 -26.48
CA VAL A 73 46.29 41.72 -27.64
C VAL A 73 46.28 40.19 -27.61
N THR A 74 47.26 39.58 -26.95
CA THR A 74 47.32 38.12 -26.78
C THR A 74 46.57 37.65 -25.54
N ASP A 75 45.98 38.55 -24.72
CA ASP A 75 45.27 38.15 -23.50
C ASP A 75 44.11 37.21 -23.77
N TYR A 76 44.04 36.16 -22.95
CA TYR A 76 43.02 35.14 -23.17
C TYR A 76 41.69 35.66 -22.64
N ARG A 77 40.76 35.91 -23.56
CA ARG A 77 39.42 36.36 -23.24
C ARG A 77 38.45 35.20 -23.32
N LEU A 78 37.42 35.25 -22.46
CA LEU A 78 36.35 34.26 -22.50
C LEU A 78 35.58 34.39 -23.81
N ASP A 79 35.16 33.24 -24.35
CA ASP A 79 34.27 33.24 -25.49
C ASP A 79 32.89 33.80 -25.10
N PRO A 80 32.08 34.28 -26.07
CA PRO A 80 30.83 34.95 -25.76
C PRO A 80 29.81 34.08 -24.98
N ASN A 81 29.80 32.75 -25.18
CA ASN A 81 28.91 31.86 -24.44
C ASN A 81 29.36 31.67 -22.98
N ALA A 82 30.67 31.59 -22.73
CA ALA A 82 31.21 31.55 -21.38
C ALA A 82 30.90 32.85 -20.61
N VAL A 83 31.03 34.01 -21.27
CA VAL A 83 30.68 35.32 -20.68
C VAL A 83 29.20 35.35 -20.27
N ILE A 84 28.28 34.99 -21.17
CA ILE A 84 26.85 34.98 -20.84
C ILE A 84 26.52 33.99 -19.74
N THR A 85 27.09 32.79 -19.78
CA THR A 85 26.81 31.75 -18.78
C THR A 85 27.27 32.19 -17.40
N ALA A 86 28.46 32.82 -17.30
CA ALA A 86 28.94 33.39 -16.05
C ALA A 86 28.02 34.53 -15.57
N TRP A 87 27.69 35.45 -16.47
CA TRP A 87 26.79 36.58 -16.19
C TRP A 87 25.41 36.16 -15.69
N ARG A 88 24.75 35.18 -16.33
CA ARG A 88 23.44 34.71 -15.85
C ARG A 88 23.48 34.10 -14.45
N ARG A 89 24.60 33.50 -14.07
CA ARG A 89 24.77 32.88 -12.75
C ARG A 89 25.01 33.91 -11.65
N ASP A 90 25.69 35.02 -11.97
CA ASP A 90 25.95 36.14 -11.07
C ASP A 90 26.13 37.44 -11.88
N LYS A 91 25.00 38.12 -12.14
CA LYS A 91 24.94 39.30 -13.01
C LYS A 91 25.85 40.41 -12.50
N ALA A 92 25.75 40.71 -11.20
CA ALA A 92 26.51 41.79 -10.57
C ALA A 92 28.02 41.56 -10.65
N LYS A 93 28.48 40.32 -10.44
CA LYS A 93 29.92 40.00 -10.46
C LYS A 93 30.53 40.01 -11.86
N TYR A 94 29.77 39.58 -12.86
CA TYR A 94 30.30 39.30 -14.21
C TYR A 94 29.81 40.24 -15.31
N GLU A 95 29.00 41.27 -15.00
CA GLU A 95 28.57 42.30 -15.96
C GLU A 95 29.75 42.91 -16.74
N LYS A 96 30.86 43.18 -16.04
CA LYS A 96 32.09 43.73 -16.63
C LYS A 96 32.70 42.90 -17.76
N LEU A 97 32.39 41.59 -17.84
CA LEU A 97 32.92 40.73 -18.91
C LEU A 97 32.31 41.08 -20.28
N PHE A 98 31.23 41.87 -20.34
CA PHE A 98 30.76 42.43 -21.61
C PHE A 98 31.72 43.49 -22.18
N ASP A 99 32.54 44.16 -21.35
CA ASP A 99 33.57 45.08 -21.83
C ASP A 99 34.64 44.32 -22.65
N ASP A 100 35.01 43.11 -22.22
CA ASP A 100 35.93 42.25 -22.98
C ASP A 100 35.39 41.92 -24.38
N LEU A 101 34.06 41.77 -24.52
CA LEU A 101 33.40 41.53 -25.80
C LEU A 101 33.37 42.80 -26.66
N ARG A 102 33.12 43.97 -26.05
CA ARG A 102 33.17 45.28 -26.74
C ARG A 102 34.55 45.55 -27.31
N ASP A 103 35.59 45.32 -26.51
CA ASP A 103 36.98 45.50 -26.91
C ASP A 103 37.40 44.51 -28.02
N GLN A 104 36.71 43.37 -28.17
CA GLN A 104 36.88 42.43 -29.29
C GLN A 104 36.11 42.87 -30.55
N GLY A 105 35.42 44.01 -30.52
CA GLY A 105 34.63 44.53 -31.64
C GLY A 105 33.22 43.96 -31.74
N ILE A 106 32.70 43.31 -30.68
CA ILE A 106 31.29 42.91 -30.61
C ILE A 106 30.47 44.14 -30.21
N THR A 107 29.59 44.58 -31.10
CA THR A 107 28.73 45.76 -30.90
C THR A 107 27.59 45.47 -29.91
N GLU A 108 26.98 46.49 -29.32
CA GLU A 108 25.87 46.32 -28.36
C GLU A 108 24.71 45.51 -28.95
N ASP A 109 24.34 45.80 -30.19
CA ASP A 109 23.31 45.08 -30.94
C ASP A 109 23.63 43.58 -31.09
N ARG A 110 24.91 43.21 -31.21
CA ARG A 110 25.35 41.81 -31.21
C ARG A 110 25.37 41.20 -29.82
N ILE A 111 25.72 41.97 -28.79
CA ILE A 111 25.63 41.52 -27.39
C ILE A 111 24.17 41.23 -27.02
N ASP A 112 23.24 42.09 -27.42
CA ASP A 112 21.81 41.89 -27.20
C ASP A 112 21.28 40.68 -27.98
N ALA A 113 21.66 40.53 -29.26
CA ALA A 113 21.34 39.35 -30.05
C ALA A 113 21.88 38.06 -29.42
N LEU A 114 23.08 38.11 -28.83
CA LEU A 114 23.69 36.98 -28.13
C LEU A 114 22.94 36.65 -26.83
N LYS A 115 22.56 37.66 -26.03
CA LYS A 115 21.72 37.49 -24.83
C LYS A 115 20.38 36.83 -25.18
N PHE A 116 19.77 37.21 -26.29
CA PHE A 116 18.53 36.63 -26.80
C PHE A 116 18.74 35.20 -27.33
N ALA A 117 19.68 35.00 -28.26
CA ALA A 117 19.90 33.71 -28.94
C ALA A 117 20.31 32.57 -28.01
N THR A 118 20.85 32.90 -26.83
CA THR A 118 21.25 31.92 -25.82
C THR A 118 20.18 31.67 -24.75
N GLN A 119 18.99 32.28 -24.86
CA GLN A 119 17.87 31.96 -23.97
C GLN A 119 17.46 30.49 -24.15
N ALA A 120 17.15 29.84 -23.04
CA ALA A 120 16.68 28.46 -23.05
C ALA A 120 15.19 28.43 -23.40
N TYR A 121 14.88 27.92 -24.60
CA TYR A 121 13.52 27.67 -25.07
C TYR A 121 13.17 26.19 -24.95
N PRO A 122 11.87 25.86 -24.77
CA PRO A 122 11.40 24.49 -24.64
C PRO A 122 11.71 23.65 -25.88
N ALA A 123 11.95 22.35 -25.69
CA ALA A 123 12.04 21.43 -26.81
C ALA A 123 10.66 21.21 -27.43
N LEU A 124 10.61 20.72 -28.68
CA LEU A 124 9.34 20.44 -29.37
C LEU A 124 8.40 19.55 -28.55
N ARG A 125 8.94 18.57 -27.81
CA ARG A 125 8.16 17.68 -26.94
C ARG A 125 7.47 18.44 -25.81
N ASP A 126 8.17 19.40 -25.20
CA ASP A 126 7.62 20.22 -24.12
C ASP A 126 6.52 21.14 -24.66
N VAL A 127 6.73 21.72 -25.85
CA VAL A 127 5.71 22.52 -26.52
C VAL A 127 4.43 21.71 -26.77
N ILE A 128 4.55 20.45 -27.22
CA ILE A 128 3.39 19.57 -27.37
C ILE A 128 2.73 19.31 -26.01
N GLY A 129 3.52 19.10 -24.94
CA GLY A 129 3.01 18.98 -23.58
C GLY A 129 2.19 20.20 -23.15
N PHE A 130 2.68 21.41 -23.42
CA PHE A 130 1.95 22.64 -23.09
C PHE A 130 0.59 22.74 -23.78
N TYR A 131 0.47 22.28 -25.03
CA TYR A 131 -0.82 22.20 -25.72
C TYR A 131 -1.75 21.13 -25.14
N ALA A 132 -1.19 20.04 -24.62
CA ALA A 132 -1.93 18.92 -24.06
C ALA A 132 -2.42 19.20 -22.63
N HIS A 133 -1.63 19.89 -21.81
CA HIS A 133 -1.93 20.13 -20.39
C HIS A 133 -2.48 21.54 -20.13
N GLU A 134 -3.30 22.05 -21.04
CA GLU A 134 -4.12 23.25 -20.84
C GLU A 134 -3.34 24.56 -20.59
N VAL A 135 -2.03 24.60 -20.88
CA VAL A 135 -1.16 25.78 -20.61
C VAL A 135 -1.65 27.03 -21.35
N PHE A 136 -2.20 26.84 -22.55
CA PHE A 136 -2.73 27.91 -23.39
C PHE A 136 -4.24 28.15 -23.20
N GLU A 137 -4.84 27.59 -22.16
CA GLU A 137 -6.28 27.70 -21.86
C GLU A 137 -6.51 28.43 -20.52
N PRO A 138 -6.59 29.77 -20.52
CA PRO A 138 -6.63 30.56 -19.28
C PRO A 138 -7.77 30.19 -18.32
N ASP A 139 -8.93 29.79 -18.87
CA ASP A 139 -10.09 29.37 -18.08
C ASP A 139 -9.82 28.06 -17.34
N MET A 140 -9.09 27.12 -17.96
CA MET A 140 -8.71 25.85 -17.36
C MET A 140 -7.59 26.04 -16.32
N VAL A 141 -6.57 26.84 -16.63
CA VAL A 141 -5.52 27.24 -15.69
C VAL A 141 -6.13 27.84 -14.43
N LYS A 142 -7.12 28.73 -14.57
CA LYS A 142 -7.83 29.34 -13.45
C LYS A 142 -8.73 28.34 -12.71
N LYS A 143 -9.47 27.49 -13.42
CA LYS A 143 -10.37 26.49 -12.83
C LYS A 143 -9.60 25.53 -11.93
N TYR A 144 -8.51 24.97 -12.42
CA TYR A 144 -7.71 23.97 -11.72
C TYR A 144 -6.60 24.57 -10.84
N GLY A 145 -6.36 25.88 -10.91
CA GLY A 145 -5.31 26.54 -10.13
C GLY A 145 -3.90 26.17 -10.60
N LEU A 146 -3.70 25.88 -11.88
CA LEU A 146 -2.43 25.38 -12.40
C LEU A 146 -1.30 26.43 -12.35
N GLY A 147 -1.66 27.71 -12.30
CA GLY A 147 -0.70 28.81 -12.15
C GLY A 147 -0.42 29.20 -10.69
N GLU A 148 -0.97 28.48 -9.72
CA GLU A 148 -0.85 28.81 -8.30
C GLU A 148 0.51 28.40 -7.74
N GLU A 149 0.91 29.05 -6.63
CA GLU A 149 2.16 28.79 -5.90
C GLU A 149 3.47 28.88 -6.72
N PRO A 150 3.62 29.77 -7.73
CA PRO A 150 4.85 29.84 -8.49
C PRO A 150 6.02 30.26 -7.58
N PRO A 151 7.21 29.68 -7.76
CA PRO A 151 8.40 30.17 -7.08
C PRO A 151 8.70 31.62 -7.55
N PRO A 152 9.44 32.42 -6.77
CA PRO A 152 9.99 33.66 -7.29
C PRO A 152 10.81 33.34 -8.54
N TYR A 153 10.81 34.19 -9.56
CA TYR A 153 11.62 33.94 -10.75
C TYR A 153 13.08 34.37 -10.50
N GLU A 154 13.25 35.54 -9.89
CA GLU A 154 14.56 36.14 -9.62
C GLU A 154 15.39 35.29 -8.64
N GLY A 155 16.65 35.06 -9.00
CA GLY A 155 17.59 34.28 -8.21
C GLY A 155 17.46 32.76 -8.34
N THR A 156 16.44 32.26 -9.05
CA THR A 156 16.24 30.82 -9.26
C THR A 156 17.16 30.23 -10.32
N LEU A 157 17.15 28.91 -10.40
CA LEU A 157 17.84 28.18 -11.46
C LEU A 157 17.26 28.49 -12.85
N PHE A 158 15.96 28.80 -12.98
CA PHE A 158 15.38 29.18 -14.27
C PHE A 158 16.07 30.42 -14.85
N GLU A 159 16.16 31.50 -14.06
CA GLU A 159 16.84 32.73 -14.47
C GLU A 159 18.34 32.47 -14.75
N LYS A 160 19.02 31.70 -13.89
CA LYS A 160 20.45 31.39 -14.04
C LYS A 160 20.76 30.51 -15.25
N LEU A 161 19.81 29.70 -15.70
CA LEU A 161 19.90 28.91 -16.92
C LEU A 161 19.50 29.72 -18.17
N GLY A 162 18.95 30.93 -17.98
CA GLY A 162 18.48 31.77 -19.08
C GLY A 162 17.13 31.35 -19.64
N VAL A 163 16.32 30.62 -18.87
CA VAL A 163 14.93 30.31 -19.21
C VAL A 163 14.10 31.58 -19.03
N PRO A 164 13.43 32.12 -20.07
CA PRO A 164 12.57 33.30 -19.92
C PRO A 164 11.46 33.06 -18.89
N LYS A 165 11.02 34.11 -18.19
CA LYS A 165 9.97 34.01 -17.17
C LYS A 165 8.70 33.35 -17.71
N GLU A 166 8.23 33.79 -18.89
CA GLU A 166 7.04 33.24 -19.53
C GLU A 166 7.15 31.73 -19.79
N ILE A 167 8.34 31.25 -20.17
CA ILE A 167 8.62 29.82 -20.38
C ILE A 167 8.66 29.09 -19.04
N ALA A 168 9.26 29.68 -18.01
CA ALA A 168 9.26 29.10 -16.66
C ALA A 168 7.83 28.96 -16.11
N ASP A 169 6.98 29.96 -16.34
CA ASP A 169 5.56 29.95 -15.97
C ASP A 169 4.81 28.84 -16.74
N MET A 170 5.10 28.62 -18.02
CA MET A 170 4.50 27.52 -18.81
C MET A 170 4.86 26.15 -18.25
N TYR A 171 6.14 25.91 -17.94
CA TYR A 171 6.55 24.68 -17.26
C TYR A 171 5.89 24.56 -15.87
N TRP A 172 5.66 25.67 -15.17
CA TRP A 172 4.93 25.66 -13.90
C TRP A 172 3.45 25.34 -14.07
N VAL A 173 2.82 25.67 -15.19
CA VAL A 173 1.44 25.21 -15.42
C VAL A 173 1.40 23.71 -15.76
N ASP A 174 2.44 23.22 -16.45
CA ASP A 174 2.55 21.83 -16.94
C ASP A 174 3.00 20.80 -15.88
N HIS A 175 3.63 21.23 -14.77
CA HIS A 175 4.34 20.31 -13.86
C HIS A 175 3.46 19.46 -12.93
N TRP A 176 2.17 19.76 -12.82
CA TRP A 176 1.30 19.19 -11.79
C TRP A 176 1.09 17.68 -11.97
N VAL A 177 0.98 16.96 -10.85
CA VAL A 177 0.51 15.58 -10.84
C VAL A 177 -0.99 15.60 -10.57
N HIS A 178 -1.78 15.25 -11.58
CA HIS A 178 -3.24 15.20 -11.45
C HIS A 178 -3.70 13.97 -10.67
N ALA A 179 -4.90 14.06 -10.08
CA ALA A 179 -5.55 12.94 -9.40
C ALA A 179 -5.67 11.74 -10.36
N SER A 180 -5.43 10.54 -9.87
CA SER A 180 -5.55 9.30 -10.64
C SER A 180 -7.01 8.93 -10.91
N PHE A 181 -7.25 8.07 -11.91
CA PHE A 181 -8.58 7.54 -12.22
C PHE A 181 -9.28 6.95 -10.98
N THR A 182 -8.56 6.20 -10.14
CA THR A 182 -9.11 5.65 -8.89
C THR A 182 -9.50 6.74 -7.90
N GLN A 183 -8.68 7.77 -7.72
CA GLN A 183 -9.03 8.88 -6.83
C GLN A 183 -10.27 9.63 -7.36
N MET A 184 -10.34 9.86 -8.67
CA MET A 184 -11.47 10.52 -9.30
C MET A 184 -12.77 9.70 -9.17
N ARG A 185 -12.68 8.37 -9.32
CA ARG A 185 -13.78 7.44 -9.05
C ARG A 185 -14.30 7.56 -7.62
N GLU A 186 -13.39 7.54 -6.64
CA GLU A 186 -13.79 7.67 -5.23
C GLU A 186 -14.42 9.04 -4.92
N LEU A 187 -13.95 10.11 -5.57
CA LEU A 187 -14.57 11.43 -5.45
C LEU A 187 -15.98 11.45 -6.05
N LEU A 188 -16.19 10.83 -7.21
CA LEU A 188 -17.50 10.71 -7.85
C LEU A 188 -18.46 9.91 -6.95
N HIS A 189 -18.08 8.71 -6.53
CA HIS A 189 -18.92 7.83 -5.71
C HIS A 189 -19.35 8.44 -4.37
N ARG A 190 -18.51 9.33 -3.83
CA ARG A 190 -18.79 10.04 -2.57
C ARG A 190 -19.56 11.35 -2.79
N GLY A 191 -19.92 11.67 -4.03
CA GLY A 191 -20.57 12.93 -4.39
C GLY A 191 -19.69 14.15 -4.14
N LEU A 192 -18.35 14.00 -4.10
CA LEU A 192 -17.42 15.10 -3.84
C LEU A 192 -16.97 15.83 -5.11
N LEU A 193 -17.09 15.17 -6.27
CA LEU A 193 -16.68 15.73 -7.54
C LEU A 193 -17.78 16.65 -8.08
N THR A 194 -17.68 17.95 -7.82
CA THR A 194 -18.70 18.95 -8.21
C THR A 194 -18.15 20.14 -8.99
N GLY A 195 -16.83 20.21 -9.17
CA GLY A 195 -16.14 21.36 -9.77
C GLY A 195 -15.96 22.54 -8.80
N ALA A 196 -16.47 22.43 -7.57
CA ALA A 196 -16.25 23.40 -6.51
C ALA A 196 -14.90 23.16 -5.81
N LYS A 197 -14.28 24.23 -5.29
CA LYS A 197 -13.08 24.14 -4.44
C LYS A 197 -13.40 23.64 -3.03
N GLU A 198 -14.62 23.89 -2.56
CA GLU A 198 -15.07 23.52 -1.23
C GLU A 198 -15.72 22.14 -1.22
N VAL A 199 -15.62 21.45 -0.09
CA VAL A 199 -16.32 20.18 0.13
C VAL A 199 -17.84 20.45 0.14
N PRO A 200 -18.62 19.85 -0.77
CA PRO A 200 -20.05 20.11 -0.85
C PRO A 200 -20.80 19.44 0.32
N SER A 201 -21.98 19.95 0.65
CA SER A 201 -22.88 19.27 1.60
C SER A 201 -23.39 17.94 1.01
N GLU A 202 -23.70 17.01 1.92
CA GLU A 202 -24.24 15.70 1.57
C GLU A 202 -25.68 15.85 1.02
N PRO A 203 -26.01 15.18 -0.10
CA PRO A 203 -27.38 15.13 -0.62
C PRO A 203 -28.34 14.37 0.31
N ILE A 204 -29.58 14.84 0.43
CA ILE A 204 -30.57 14.27 1.37
C ILE A 204 -31.61 13.35 0.67
N GLY A 205 -31.66 13.32 -0.66
CA GLY A 205 -32.64 12.53 -1.42
C GLY A 205 -32.16 12.06 -2.79
N TYR A 206 -32.94 11.17 -3.43
CA TYR A 206 -32.59 10.58 -4.72
C TYR A 206 -32.41 11.63 -5.82
N ASP A 207 -33.31 12.62 -5.92
CA ASP A 207 -33.20 13.68 -6.94
C ASP A 207 -31.92 14.53 -6.76
N GLU A 208 -31.51 14.78 -5.51
CA GLU A 208 -30.27 15.50 -5.21
C GLU A 208 -29.02 14.64 -5.52
N TRP A 209 -29.09 13.34 -5.26
CA TRP A 209 -28.04 12.39 -5.65
C TRP A 209 -27.92 12.27 -7.18
N GLU A 210 -29.03 12.17 -7.89
CA GLU A 210 -29.05 12.14 -9.37
C GLU A 210 -28.42 13.41 -9.95
N ALA A 211 -28.79 14.58 -9.43
CA ALA A 211 -28.17 15.84 -9.82
C ALA A 211 -26.68 15.90 -9.46
N ARG A 212 -26.27 15.29 -8.34
CA ARG A 212 -24.88 15.22 -7.89
C ARG A 212 -24.03 14.34 -8.80
N ASP A 213 -24.54 13.18 -9.18
CA ASP A 213 -23.87 12.24 -10.06
C ASP A 213 -23.73 12.84 -11.47
N ALA A 214 -24.78 13.46 -12.00
CA ALA A 214 -24.72 14.16 -13.28
C ALA A 214 -23.68 15.30 -13.30
N ALA A 215 -23.56 16.06 -12.21
CA ALA A 215 -22.53 17.09 -12.06
C ALA A 215 -21.12 16.47 -12.01
N GLY A 216 -20.95 15.39 -11.26
CA GLY A 216 -19.68 14.69 -11.16
C GLY A 216 -19.24 14.02 -12.45
N GLU A 217 -20.16 13.42 -13.21
CA GLU A 217 -19.86 12.89 -14.54
C GLU A 217 -19.35 13.98 -15.48
N LYS A 218 -19.97 15.17 -15.48
CA LYS A 218 -19.47 16.30 -16.27
C LYS A 218 -18.04 16.67 -15.89
N GLU A 219 -17.74 16.72 -14.60
CA GLU A 219 -16.40 17.02 -14.11
C GLU A 219 -15.39 15.89 -14.40
N MET A 220 -15.82 14.63 -14.45
CA MET A 220 -15.00 13.53 -14.97
C MET A 220 -14.60 13.76 -16.43
N TYR A 221 -15.52 14.26 -17.25
CA TYR A 221 -15.23 14.57 -18.66
C TYR A 221 -14.19 15.69 -18.82
N GLU A 222 -14.27 16.72 -17.98
CA GLU A 222 -13.26 17.78 -17.94
C GLU A 222 -11.90 17.24 -17.46
N TRP A 223 -11.91 16.37 -16.45
CA TRP A 223 -10.69 15.72 -15.97
C TRP A 223 -10.04 14.82 -17.03
N TYR A 224 -10.81 14.04 -17.80
CA TYR A 224 -10.26 13.24 -18.90
C TYR A 224 -9.56 14.08 -19.96
N ARG A 225 -10.02 15.31 -20.20
CA ARG A 225 -9.34 16.24 -21.10
C ARG A 225 -8.02 16.70 -20.48
N LEU A 226 -8.06 17.15 -19.23
CA LEU A 226 -6.88 17.60 -18.49
C LEU A 226 -5.75 16.55 -18.44
N VAL A 227 -6.09 15.26 -18.33
CA VAL A 227 -5.12 14.15 -18.29
C VAL A 227 -4.97 13.41 -19.61
N GLU A 228 -5.42 14.00 -20.72
CA GLU A 228 -5.19 13.51 -22.08
C GLU A 228 -5.74 12.09 -22.38
N ILE A 229 -6.87 11.73 -21.77
CA ILE A 229 -7.59 10.50 -22.11
C ILE A 229 -8.33 10.69 -23.44
N PRO A 230 -8.08 9.84 -24.46
CA PRO A 230 -8.71 9.96 -25.76
C PRO A 230 -10.24 9.89 -25.71
N PRO A 231 -10.97 10.67 -26.55
CA PRO A 231 -12.43 10.75 -26.51
C PRO A 231 -13.17 9.40 -26.58
N ILE A 232 -12.63 8.43 -27.33
CA ILE A 232 -13.25 7.10 -27.48
C ILE A 232 -13.41 6.34 -26.15
N TRP A 233 -12.54 6.62 -25.17
CA TRP A 233 -12.56 5.92 -23.89
C TRP A 233 -13.41 6.59 -22.83
N ARG A 234 -13.71 7.89 -22.98
CA ARG A 234 -14.31 8.70 -21.90
C ARG A 234 -15.66 8.13 -21.43
N ALA A 235 -16.56 7.86 -22.36
CA ALA A 235 -17.87 7.28 -22.05
C ALA A 235 -17.75 5.87 -21.45
N LEU A 236 -16.86 5.03 -22.01
CA LEU A 236 -16.66 3.66 -21.54
C LEU A 236 -16.07 3.63 -20.12
N LEU A 237 -15.12 4.51 -19.85
CA LEU A 237 -14.50 4.65 -18.54
C LEU A 237 -15.49 5.22 -17.52
N THR A 238 -16.30 6.21 -17.89
CA THR A 238 -17.36 6.76 -17.01
C THR A 238 -18.35 5.68 -16.59
N GLU A 239 -18.88 4.90 -17.54
CA GLU A 239 -19.79 3.79 -17.21
C GLU A 239 -19.13 2.78 -16.27
N SER A 240 -17.83 2.50 -16.46
CA SER A 240 -17.08 1.54 -15.64
C SER A 240 -16.76 2.02 -14.22
N LEU A 241 -17.02 3.30 -13.89
CA LEU A 241 -16.80 3.82 -12.53
C LEU A 241 -17.72 3.12 -11.54
N PHE A 242 -19.00 2.99 -11.91
CA PHE A 242 -20.07 2.54 -11.05
C PHE A 242 -20.01 1.03 -10.77
N GLU A 243 -20.36 0.67 -9.54
CA GLU A 243 -20.28 -0.71 -9.08
C GLU A 243 -21.38 -1.57 -9.66
N ILE A 244 -21.01 -2.80 -10.00
CA ILE A 244 -21.98 -3.83 -10.36
C ILE A 244 -22.43 -4.51 -9.05
N PRO A 245 -23.75 -4.63 -8.80
CA PRO A 245 -24.28 -5.20 -7.56
C PRO A 245 -23.67 -6.57 -7.26
N THR A 246 -23.43 -6.91 -5.99
CA THR A 246 -22.79 -8.19 -5.64
C THR A 246 -23.72 -9.38 -5.90
N ARG A 247 -23.15 -10.58 -6.13
CA ARG A 247 -23.94 -11.81 -6.29
C ARG A 247 -24.94 -12.05 -5.13
N VAL A 248 -24.56 -11.69 -3.90
CA VAL A 248 -25.40 -11.87 -2.72
C VAL A 248 -26.61 -10.93 -2.77
N ASP A 249 -26.40 -9.68 -3.14
CA ASP A 249 -27.47 -8.68 -3.21
C ASP A 249 -28.41 -8.98 -4.38
N VAL A 250 -27.86 -9.31 -5.55
CA VAL A 250 -28.66 -9.74 -6.73
C VAL A 250 -29.53 -10.94 -6.41
N ARG A 251 -29.02 -11.92 -5.65
CA ARG A 251 -29.81 -13.07 -5.20
C ARG A 251 -30.96 -12.65 -4.26
N ARG A 252 -30.73 -11.68 -3.37
CA ARG A 252 -31.78 -11.15 -2.47
C ARG A 252 -32.84 -10.38 -3.27
N TRP A 253 -32.44 -9.62 -4.28
CA TRP A 253 -33.37 -8.95 -5.19
C TRP A 253 -34.24 -9.94 -5.95
N TRP A 254 -33.63 -11.02 -6.46
CA TRP A 254 -34.37 -12.12 -7.07
C TRP A 254 -35.36 -12.75 -6.08
N ASP A 255 -34.93 -13.04 -4.85
CA ASP A 255 -35.79 -13.60 -3.79
C ASP A 255 -37.01 -12.71 -3.49
N MET A 256 -36.78 -11.41 -3.37
CA MET A 256 -37.82 -10.41 -3.16
C MET A 256 -38.66 -10.11 -4.40
N ARG A 257 -38.35 -10.72 -5.56
CA ARG A 257 -39.01 -10.48 -6.85
C ARG A 257 -38.94 -9.02 -7.30
N THR A 258 -37.86 -8.32 -6.94
CA THR A 258 -37.63 -6.93 -7.37
C THR A 258 -36.93 -6.84 -8.73
N ILE A 259 -36.43 -7.96 -9.26
CA ILE A 259 -35.82 -8.05 -10.60
C ILE A 259 -36.43 -9.21 -11.40
N SER A 260 -36.41 -9.10 -12.73
CA SER A 260 -36.79 -10.17 -13.65
C SER A 260 -35.64 -11.15 -13.88
N GLU A 261 -35.92 -12.28 -14.54
CA GLU A 261 -34.87 -13.26 -14.89
C GLU A 261 -33.92 -12.68 -15.94
N GLU A 262 -34.43 -11.86 -16.85
CA GLU A 262 -33.63 -11.10 -17.82
C GLU A 262 -32.64 -10.18 -17.11
N GLU A 263 -33.09 -9.43 -16.10
CA GLU A 263 -32.22 -8.55 -15.33
C GLU A 263 -31.20 -9.34 -14.49
N LEU A 264 -31.60 -10.49 -13.93
CA LEU A 264 -30.68 -11.41 -13.26
C LEU A 264 -29.56 -11.88 -14.19
N ILE A 265 -29.90 -12.29 -15.42
CA ILE A 265 -28.93 -12.69 -16.45
C ILE A 265 -28.00 -11.52 -16.78
N ASN A 266 -28.56 -10.33 -17.03
CA ASN A 266 -27.79 -9.14 -17.39
C ASN A 266 -26.81 -8.71 -16.30
N ILE A 267 -27.21 -8.74 -15.03
CA ILE A 267 -26.31 -8.39 -13.92
C ILE A 267 -25.17 -9.41 -13.81
N TYR A 268 -25.45 -10.71 -13.84
CA TYR A 268 -24.40 -11.73 -13.81
C TYR A 268 -23.47 -11.66 -15.03
N HIS A 269 -23.99 -11.31 -16.20
CA HIS A 269 -23.17 -11.06 -17.37
C HIS A 269 -22.25 -9.85 -17.18
N ARG A 270 -22.76 -8.73 -16.64
CA ARG A 270 -21.94 -7.54 -16.31
C ARG A 270 -20.85 -7.86 -15.28
N GLN A 271 -21.13 -8.72 -14.30
CA GLN A 271 -20.13 -9.22 -13.34
C GLN A 271 -19.00 -10.03 -14.00
N GLY A 272 -19.14 -10.42 -15.28
CA GLY A 272 -18.15 -11.17 -16.04
C GLY A 272 -18.43 -12.66 -16.16
N TYR A 273 -19.62 -13.14 -15.78
CA TYR A 273 -20.00 -14.54 -16.02
C TYR A 273 -20.54 -14.72 -17.45
N HIS A 274 -20.08 -15.76 -18.14
CA HIS A 274 -20.47 -16.04 -19.52
C HIS A 274 -20.73 -17.52 -19.76
N GLY A 275 -21.41 -17.83 -20.88
CA GLY A 275 -21.64 -19.20 -21.34
C GLY A 275 -22.23 -20.10 -20.26
N LYS A 276 -21.60 -21.26 -20.04
CA LYS A 276 -22.14 -22.25 -19.11
C LYS A 276 -22.12 -21.79 -17.65
N ASP A 277 -21.15 -20.98 -17.26
CA ASP A 277 -21.06 -20.47 -15.89
C ASP A 277 -22.23 -19.52 -15.61
N LEU A 278 -22.57 -18.65 -16.57
CA LEU A 278 -23.75 -17.79 -16.47
C LEU A 278 -25.04 -18.61 -16.32
N GLU A 279 -25.25 -19.62 -17.16
CA GLU A 279 -26.41 -20.52 -17.06
C GLU A 279 -26.48 -21.19 -15.68
N ASN A 280 -25.33 -21.69 -15.20
CA ASN A 280 -25.23 -22.35 -13.89
C ASN A 280 -25.54 -21.38 -12.74
N TYR A 281 -25.04 -20.15 -12.79
CA TYR A 281 -25.31 -19.13 -11.76
C TYR A 281 -26.79 -18.72 -11.72
N VAL A 282 -27.41 -18.54 -12.89
CA VAL A 282 -28.84 -18.22 -12.99
C VAL A 282 -29.68 -19.37 -12.44
N LEU A 283 -29.45 -20.60 -12.90
CA LEU A 283 -30.17 -21.78 -12.42
C LEU A 283 -29.97 -21.98 -10.92
N TRP A 284 -28.73 -21.87 -10.44
CA TRP A 284 -28.42 -21.98 -9.02
C TRP A 284 -29.17 -20.93 -8.21
N THR A 285 -29.16 -19.66 -8.61
CA THR A 285 -29.86 -18.60 -7.88
C THR A 285 -31.36 -18.85 -7.82
N LYS A 286 -31.98 -19.23 -8.95
CA LYS A 286 -33.41 -19.55 -9.02
C LYS A 286 -33.79 -20.67 -8.05
N VAL A 287 -33.07 -21.78 -8.10
CA VAL A 287 -33.33 -22.98 -7.30
C VAL A 287 -33.00 -22.76 -5.83
N TYR A 288 -31.83 -22.19 -5.54
CA TYR A 288 -31.33 -21.97 -4.17
C TYR A 288 -32.31 -21.12 -3.35
N VAL A 289 -32.92 -20.12 -3.99
CA VAL A 289 -33.87 -19.21 -3.37
C VAL A 289 -35.24 -19.86 -3.20
N ALA A 290 -35.76 -20.55 -4.22
CA ALA A 290 -37.10 -21.15 -4.16
C ALA A 290 -37.17 -22.39 -3.26
N PHE A 291 -36.11 -23.21 -3.25
CA PHE A 291 -36.14 -24.53 -2.63
C PHE A 291 -36.52 -24.52 -1.14
N PRO A 292 -35.97 -23.67 -0.25
CA PRO A 292 -36.36 -23.65 1.15
C PRO A 292 -37.85 -23.36 1.38
N ASP A 293 -38.44 -22.40 0.65
CA ASP A 293 -39.87 -22.09 0.75
C ASP A 293 -40.73 -23.24 0.23
N LEU A 294 -40.36 -23.82 -0.92
CA LEU A 294 -41.07 -24.97 -1.48
C LEU A 294 -41.12 -26.15 -0.49
N ILE A 295 -40.00 -26.47 0.13
CA ILE A 295 -39.92 -27.53 1.15
C ILE A 295 -40.74 -27.16 2.39
N ALA A 296 -40.67 -25.93 2.88
CA ALA A 296 -41.42 -25.49 4.05
C ALA A 296 -42.95 -25.52 3.81
N ARG A 297 -43.40 -25.13 2.62
CA ARG A 297 -44.82 -25.18 2.23
C ARG A 297 -45.29 -26.61 2.05
N TRP A 298 -44.47 -27.47 1.44
CA TRP A 298 -44.74 -28.89 1.33
C TRP A 298 -44.82 -29.58 2.70
N SER A 299 -43.86 -29.34 3.60
CA SER A 299 -43.84 -29.95 4.95
C SER A 299 -45.04 -29.53 5.80
N LYS A 300 -45.64 -28.37 5.53
CA LYS A 300 -46.87 -27.87 6.17
C LYS A 300 -48.15 -28.37 5.49
N GLY A 301 -48.04 -29.17 4.43
CA GLY A 301 -49.17 -29.65 3.63
C GLY A 301 -49.83 -28.58 2.75
N TRP A 302 -49.20 -27.41 2.59
CA TRP A 302 -49.72 -26.31 1.75
C TRP A 302 -49.40 -26.51 0.26
N LEU A 303 -48.55 -27.48 -0.06
CA LEU A 303 -48.13 -27.83 -1.41
C LEU A 303 -48.05 -29.35 -1.53
N LYS A 304 -48.43 -29.92 -2.67
CA LYS A 304 -48.21 -31.35 -2.93
C LYS A 304 -46.79 -31.57 -3.44
N GLU A 305 -46.30 -32.80 -3.27
CA GLU A 305 -44.97 -33.19 -3.74
C GLU A 305 -44.83 -33.10 -5.28
N SER A 306 -45.93 -33.33 -6.02
CA SER A 306 -46.01 -33.11 -7.47
C SER A 306 -45.75 -31.66 -7.85
N ASP A 307 -46.30 -30.73 -7.06
CA ASP A 307 -46.22 -29.29 -7.32
C ASP A 307 -44.80 -28.77 -7.02
N VAL A 308 -44.10 -29.38 -6.04
CA VAL A 308 -42.67 -29.09 -5.79
C VAL A 308 -41.85 -29.48 -7.03
N ARG A 309 -42.07 -30.67 -7.59
CA ARG A 309 -41.34 -31.14 -8.77
C ARG A 309 -41.58 -30.24 -9.97
N GLU A 310 -42.84 -29.92 -10.26
CA GLU A 310 -43.21 -29.07 -11.39
C GLU A 310 -42.56 -27.68 -11.30
N GLN A 311 -42.55 -27.08 -10.09
CA GLN A 311 -41.91 -25.79 -9.88
C GLN A 311 -40.39 -25.84 -10.01
N LEU A 312 -39.72 -26.89 -9.52
CA LEU A 312 -38.26 -27.01 -9.69
C LEU A 312 -37.87 -27.22 -11.16
N VAL A 313 -38.66 -27.98 -11.93
CA VAL A 313 -38.45 -28.14 -13.37
C VAL A 313 -38.69 -26.83 -14.11
N SER A 314 -39.74 -26.06 -13.76
CA SER A 314 -40.03 -24.77 -14.40
C SER A 314 -38.96 -23.71 -14.13
N LEU A 315 -38.21 -23.83 -13.02
CA LEU A 315 -37.03 -23.00 -12.76
C LEU A 315 -35.83 -23.37 -13.63
N GLY A 316 -35.89 -24.47 -14.39
CA GLY A 316 -34.87 -24.91 -15.34
C GLY A 316 -34.02 -26.10 -14.89
N MET A 317 -34.37 -26.76 -13.78
CA MET A 317 -33.70 -28.01 -13.41
C MET A 317 -34.16 -29.15 -14.31
N SER A 318 -33.25 -30.07 -14.65
CA SER A 318 -33.64 -31.30 -15.35
C SER A 318 -34.49 -32.19 -14.43
N ALA A 319 -35.46 -32.89 -15.02
CA ALA A 319 -36.37 -33.76 -14.28
C ALA A 319 -35.61 -34.86 -13.51
N GLU A 320 -34.54 -35.40 -14.09
CA GLU A 320 -33.69 -36.41 -13.46
C GLU A 320 -33.02 -35.86 -12.20
N ARG A 321 -32.52 -34.62 -12.25
CA ARG A 321 -31.84 -33.98 -11.11
C ARG A 321 -32.83 -33.59 -10.02
N VAL A 322 -34.04 -33.17 -10.39
CA VAL A 322 -35.12 -32.90 -9.43
C VAL A 322 -35.45 -34.16 -8.63
N GLU A 323 -35.59 -35.30 -9.31
CA GLU A 323 -35.89 -36.56 -8.64
C GLU A 323 -34.78 -36.99 -7.67
N GLU A 324 -33.52 -36.89 -8.09
CA GLU A 324 -32.37 -37.15 -7.20
C GLU A 324 -32.35 -36.18 -5.99
N MET A 325 -32.66 -34.90 -6.21
CA MET A 325 -32.70 -33.89 -5.16
C MET A 325 -33.80 -34.17 -4.15
N ILE A 326 -34.98 -34.57 -4.61
CA ILE A 326 -36.09 -34.98 -3.74
C ILE A 326 -35.69 -36.20 -2.92
N GLN A 327 -35.18 -37.27 -3.53
CA GLN A 327 -34.78 -38.49 -2.81
C GLN A 327 -33.71 -38.25 -1.75
N THR A 328 -32.77 -37.32 -1.99
CA THR A 328 -31.66 -37.05 -1.08
C THR A 328 -31.96 -36.01 0.00
N LYS A 329 -32.87 -35.07 -0.27
CA LYS A 329 -33.18 -33.95 0.65
C LYS A 329 -34.51 -34.10 1.36
N ILE A 330 -35.40 -34.93 0.84
CA ILE A 330 -36.66 -35.29 1.46
C ILE A 330 -36.48 -36.69 2.06
N SER A 331 -36.48 -36.76 3.40
CA SER A 331 -36.49 -38.04 4.09
C SER A 331 -37.77 -38.79 3.67
N PRO A 332 -37.69 -40.07 3.25
CA PRO A 332 -38.88 -40.83 2.89
C PRO A 332 -39.86 -40.73 4.04
N ALA A 333 -41.09 -40.30 3.72
CA ALA A 333 -42.15 -40.18 4.70
C ALA A 333 -42.16 -41.46 5.54
N LYS A 334 -41.78 -41.35 6.82
CA LYS A 334 -42.06 -42.43 7.75
C LYS A 334 -43.57 -42.63 7.67
N PRO A 335 -44.06 -43.87 7.50
CA PRO A 335 -45.49 -44.13 7.48
C PRO A 335 -46.11 -43.44 8.70
N GLU A 336 -47.26 -42.81 8.47
CA GLU A 336 -48.09 -42.15 9.48
C GLU A 336 -48.00 -42.94 10.79
N ARG A 337 -47.23 -42.43 11.77
CA ARG A 337 -47.18 -43.04 13.09
C ARG A 337 -48.58 -42.84 13.64
N VAL A 338 -49.31 -43.95 13.70
CA VAL A 338 -50.63 -44.06 14.32
C VAL A 338 -50.59 -43.33 15.66
N GLU A 339 -51.56 -42.44 15.88
CA GLU A 339 -51.88 -41.84 17.18
C GLU A 339 -51.79 -42.92 18.29
N GLY A 340 -50.82 -42.79 19.18
CA GLY A 340 -50.65 -43.71 20.30
C GLY A 340 -49.24 -43.66 20.86
N GLU A 341 -49.05 -42.75 21.83
CA GLU A 341 -47.90 -42.65 22.74
C GLU A 341 -46.58 -42.14 22.14
N ARG A 342 -46.20 -40.92 22.56
CA ARG A 342 -44.81 -40.48 22.43
C ARG A 342 -43.98 -41.31 23.41
N ASP A 343 -43.00 -42.04 22.91
CA ASP A 343 -41.95 -42.62 23.76
C ASP A 343 -41.29 -41.48 24.56
N LEU A 344 -41.17 -41.63 25.88
CA LEU A 344 -40.48 -40.66 26.73
C LEU A 344 -39.05 -40.46 26.23
N THR A 345 -38.62 -39.22 26.08
CA THR A 345 -37.22 -38.93 25.76
C THR A 345 -36.35 -39.12 27.00
N LYS A 346 -35.06 -39.45 26.82
CA LYS A 346 -34.10 -39.52 27.94
C LYS A 346 -34.11 -38.27 28.83
N ALA A 347 -34.42 -37.12 28.23
CA ALA A 347 -34.51 -35.84 28.92
C ALA A 347 -35.74 -35.73 29.85
N GLU A 348 -36.86 -36.30 29.45
CA GLU A 348 -38.08 -36.35 30.24
C GLU A 348 -37.94 -37.36 31.39
N ILE A 349 -37.24 -38.47 31.17
CA ILE A 349 -37.00 -39.50 32.20
C ILE A 349 -36.17 -38.94 33.36
N TYR A 350 -34.96 -38.40 33.11
CA TYR A 350 -34.16 -37.85 34.22
C TYR A 350 -34.82 -36.61 34.84
N ALA A 351 -35.61 -35.84 34.09
CA ALA A 351 -36.38 -34.72 34.66
C ALA A 351 -37.52 -35.22 35.57
N GLY A 352 -38.14 -36.36 35.23
CA GLY A 352 -39.13 -37.05 36.04
C GLY A 352 -38.55 -37.57 37.35
N VAL A 353 -37.38 -38.21 37.29
CA VAL A 353 -36.63 -38.66 38.48
C VAL A 353 -36.24 -37.47 39.36
N LYS A 354 -35.71 -36.39 38.76
CA LYS A 354 -35.34 -35.17 39.48
C LYS A 354 -36.50 -34.46 40.17
N LYS A 355 -37.71 -34.56 39.61
CA LYS A 355 -38.93 -33.99 40.20
C LYS A 355 -39.62 -34.94 41.17
N GLY A 356 -39.09 -36.14 41.40
CA GLY A 356 -39.70 -37.18 42.23
C GLY A 356 -41.02 -37.72 41.66
N VAL A 357 -41.26 -37.53 40.36
CA VAL A 357 -42.45 -38.01 39.65
C VAL A 357 -42.36 -39.50 39.36
N ILE A 358 -41.13 -39.99 39.14
CA ILE A 358 -40.77 -41.40 39.04
C ILE A 358 -39.56 -41.65 39.94
N SER A 359 -39.44 -42.86 40.46
CA SER A 359 -38.33 -43.28 41.31
C SER A 359 -37.04 -43.49 40.50
N TRP A 360 -35.93 -43.60 41.21
CA TRP A 360 -34.63 -43.90 40.59
C TRP A 360 -34.64 -45.23 39.81
N GLY A 361 -35.23 -46.27 40.41
CA GLY A 361 -35.37 -47.59 39.77
C GLY A 361 -36.23 -47.53 38.51
N GLU A 362 -37.35 -46.81 38.53
CA GLU A 362 -38.22 -46.61 37.36
C GLU A 362 -37.52 -45.78 36.27
N GLY A 363 -36.68 -44.82 36.65
CA GLY A 363 -35.85 -44.08 35.72
C GLY A 363 -34.79 -44.95 35.02
N LEU A 364 -34.19 -45.90 35.74
CA LEU A 364 -33.22 -46.86 35.20
C LEU A 364 -33.87 -47.79 34.19
N GLU A 365 -35.06 -48.31 34.52
CA GLU A 365 -35.84 -49.20 33.67
C GLU A 365 -36.26 -48.49 32.37
N LEU A 366 -36.80 -47.27 32.48
CA LEU A 366 -37.19 -46.46 31.32
C LEU A 366 -36.01 -46.07 30.43
N LEU A 367 -34.81 -45.89 30.98
CA LEU A 367 -33.60 -45.67 30.18
C LEU A 367 -33.12 -46.97 29.52
N GLN A 368 -33.23 -48.11 30.19
CA GLN A 368 -32.90 -49.41 29.59
C GLN A 368 -33.86 -49.79 28.45
N ASP A 369 -35.14 -49.47 28.56
CA ASP A 369 -36.13 -49.63 27.50
C ASP A 369 -35.83 -48.77 26.26
N LEU A 370 -35.12 -47.64 26.45
CA LEU A 370 -34.59 -46.81 25.37
C LEU A 370 -33.29 -47.34 24.75
N GLY A 371 -32.80 -48.49 25.22
CA GLY A 371 -31.62 -49.18 24.69
C GLY A 371 -30.29 -48.74 25.31
N TYR A 372 -30.29 -48.04 26.44
CA TYR A 372 -29.08 -47.82 27.25
C TYR A 372 -28.81 -49.07 28.09
N ASP A 373 -27.56 -49.46 28.25
CA ASP A 373 -27.26 -50.55 29.20
C ASP A 373 -27.43 -50.09 30.66
N ALA A 374 -27.42 -51.04 31.61
CA ALA A 374 -27.68 -50.75 33.02
C ALA A 374 -26.67 -49.74 33.61
N ASP A 375 -25.41 -49.82 33.21
CA ASP A 375 -24.35 -48.94 33.70
C ASP A 375 -24.48 -47.54 33.05
N GLU A 376 -24.88 -47.48 31.77
CA GLU A 376 -25.18 -46.24 31.04
C GLU A 376 -26.41 -45.51 31.62
N ALA A 377 -27.48 -46.24 31.92
CA ALA A 377 -28.70 -45.69 32.51
C ALA A 377 -28.44 -45.10 33.90
N GLU A 378 -27.65 -45.78 34.72
CA GLU A 378 -27.22 -45.32 36.04
C GLU A 378 -26.39 -44.05 35.93
N PHE A 379 -25.39 -44.05 35.05
CA PHE A 379 -24.56 -42.87 34.79
C PHE A 379 -25.40 -41.65 34.35
N ILE A 380 -26.39 -41.85 33.48
CA ILE A 380 -27.26 -40.76 32.99
C ILE A 380 -28.07 -40.13 34.15
N LEU A 381 -28.64 -40.94 35.04
CA LEU A 381 -29.41 -40.43 36.18
C LEU A 381 -28.51 -39.76 37.20
N GLU A 382 -27.36 -40.34 37.54
CA GLU A 382 -26.41 -39.75 38.49
C GLU A 382 -25.93 -38.37 38.07
N VAL A 383 -25.52 -38.22 36.82
CA VAL A 383 -25.00 -36.95 36.30
C VAL A 383 -26.09 -35.89 36.21
N ARG A 384 -27.34 -36.27 35.90
CA ARG A 384 -28.41 -35.31 35.56
C ARG A 384 -29.36 -35.00 36.72
N VAL A 385 -29.50 -35.90 37.67
CA VAL A 385 -30.43 -35.78 38.81
C VAL A 385 -29.72 -35.23 40.05
N GLY A 386 -28.47 -35.61 40.30
CA GLY A 386 -27.53 -34.96 41.20
C GLY A 386 -28.08 -34.42 42.52
N VAL A 387 -28.63 -35.28 43.39
CA VAL A 387 -28.76 -35.06 44.85
C VAL A 387 -28.84 -36.41 45.58
N ALA A 388 -27.89 -37.33 45.34
CA ALA A 388 -27.77 -38.55 46.14
C ALA A 388 -26.48 -38.49 46.97
N GLU A 389 -26.56 -38.90 48.23
CA GLU A 389 -25.44 -38.98 49.18
C GLU A 389 -24.34 -39.88 48.58
N GLY A 390 -23.22 -39.29 48.16
CA GLY A 390 -22.12 -39.99 47.47
C GLY A 390 -21.76 -39.48 46.07
N SER A 391 -22.50 -38.52 45.50
CA SER A 391 -22.13 -37.91 44.20
C SER A 391 -20.81 -37.13 44.28
N PRO A 392 -19.96 -37.17 43.22
CA PRO A 392 -18.70 -36.44 43.20
C PRO A 392 -18.88 -34.93 43.37
N ASP A 393 -18.37 -34.41 44.48
CA ASP A 393 -18.51 -33.01 44.85
C ASP A 393 -17.34 -32.15 44.33
N THR A 394 -16.23 -32.79 44.03
CA THR A 394 -15.00 -32.16 43.54
C THR A 394 -14.57 -32.74 42.19
N PHE A 395 -13.80 -31.97 41.43
CA PHE A 395 -13.27 -32.43 40.13
C PHE A 395 -12.42 -33.71 40.27
N THR A 396 -11.72 -33.89 41.38
CA THR A 396 -10.89 -35.07 41.63
C THR A 396 -11.72 -36.31 41.92
N GLU A 397 -12.80 -36.19 42.68
CA GLU A 397 -13.75 -37.30 42.89
C GLU A 397 -14.39 -37.70 41.56
N PHE A 398 -14.72 -36.71 40.72
CA PHE A 398 -15.24 -36.97 39.37
C PHE A 398 -14.19 -37.69 38.50
N LYS A 399 -12.92 -37.33 38.62
CA LYS A 399 -11.82 -38.03 37.95
C LYS A 399 -11.57 -39.43 38.51
N ASP A 400 -11.67 -39.65 39.81
CA ASP A 400 -11.56 -40.98 40.43
C ASP A 400 -12.65 -41.90 39.90
N TRP A 401 -13.89 -41.43 39.88
CA TRP A 401 -15.04 -42.19 39.38
C TRP A 401 -14.91 -42.53 37.89
N THR A 402 -14.60 -41.54 37.04
CA THR A 402 -14.42 -41.79 35.59
C THR A 402 -13.24 -42.73 35.28
N GLN A 403 -12.19 -42.72 36.10
CA GLN A 403 -11.05 -43.63 35.93
C GLN A 403 -11.36 -45.04 36.45
N ARG A 404 -12.11 -45.18 37.55
CA ARG A 404 -12.62 -46.49 38.00
C ARG A 404 -13.59 -47.10 36.99
N TYR A 405 -14.44 -46.29 36.36
CA TYR A 405 -15.31 -46.73 35.27
C TYR A 405 -14.51 -47.23 34.06
N ARG A 406 -13.50 -46.47 33.60
CA ARG A 406 -12.58 -46.93 32.55
C ARG A 406 -11.91 -48.26 32.91
N LYS A 407 -11.49 -48.42 34.17
CA LYS A 407 -10.90 -49.67 34.66
C LYS A 407 -11.91 -50.84 34.62
N ALA A 408 -13.17 -50.60 34.97
CA ALA A 408 -14.24 -51.60 34.92
C ALA A 408 -14.54 -52.05 33.47
N MET A 409 -14.43 -51.13 32.51
CA MET A 409 -14.53 -51.42 31.07
C MET A 409 -13.27 -52.05 30.45
N GLY A 410 -12.24 -52.38 31.26
CA GLY A 410 -10.98 -52.94 30.78
C GLY A 410 -10.09 -51.96 30.02
N LEU A 411 -10.38 -50.65 30.09
CA LEU A 411 -9.57 -49.59 29.48
C LEU A 411 -8.48 -49.12 30.45
N GLU A 412 -7.38 -48.61 29.89
CA GLU A 412 -6.31 -48.03 30.69
C GLU A 412 -6.83 -46.85 31.53
N ALA A 413 -6.60 -46.95 32.83
CA ALA A 413 -7.15 -46.07 33.85
C ALA A 413 -6.09 -45.64 34.85
N LYS A 414 -6.06 -44.34 35.13
CA LYS A 414 -5.12 -43.72 36.07
C LYS A 414 -5.90 -43.11 37.23
N ILE A 415 -5.94 -43.82 38.35
CA ILE A 415 -6.75 -43.47 39.52
C ILE A 415 -6.06 -42.36 40.32
N PRO A 416 -6.74 -41.23 40.63
CA PRO A 416 -6.20 -40.21 41.53
C PRO A 416 -5.91 -40.79 42.93
N PRO A 417 -4.76 -40.48 43.55
CA PRO A 417 -4.45 -40.94 44.90
C PRO A 417 -5.38 -40.30 45.93
N LEU A 418 -5.62 -41.01 47.04
CA LEU A 418 -6.54 -40.57 48.10
C LEU A 418 -6.18 -39.17 48.64
N GLU A 419 -4.89 -38.88 48.84
CA GLU A 419 -4.42 -37.56 49.29
C GLU A 419 -4.83 -36.41 48.35
N LEU A 420 -4.90 -36.67 47.04
CA LEU A 420 -5.33 -35.66 46.06
C LEU A 420 -6.85 -35.44 46.10
N ILE A 421 -7.61 -36.49 46.37
CA ILE A 421 -9.06 -36.42 46.55
C ILE A 421 -9.38 -35.61 47.81
N GLU A 422 -8.73 -35.92 48.93
CA GLU A 422 -8.88 -35.21 50.20
C GLU A 422 -8.47 -33.74 50.08
N ALA A 423 -7.36 -33.42 49.41
CA ALA A 423 -6.96 -32.03 49.18
C ALA A 423 -7.98 -31.25 48.33
N GLY A 424 -8.64 -31.92 47.39
CA GLY A 424 -9.74 -31.34 46.61
C GLY A 424 -10.96 -31.01 47.49
N LYS A 425 -11.30 -31.89 48.43
CA LYS A 425 -12.38 -31.64 49.41
C LYS A 425 -12.06 -30.47 50.32
N SER A 426 -10.86 -30.45 50.90
CA SER A 426 -10.44 -29.36 51.80
C SER A 426 -10.43 -28.00 51.10
N LEU A 427 -10.08 -27.94 49.81
CA LEU A 427 -10.20 -26.71 49.02
C LEU A 427 -11.67 -26.27 48.88
N LYS A 428 -12.57 -27.18 48.50
CA LYS A 428 -14.00 -26.89 48.37
C LYS A 428 -14.63 -26.48 49.70
N GLU A 429 -14.23 -27.10 50.81
CA GLU A 429 -14.65 -26.73 52.16
C GLU A 429 -14.18 -25.33 52.54
N ALA A 430 -12.93 -24.97 52.24
CA ALA A 430 -12.40 -23.63 52.49
C ALA A 430 -13.11 -22.55 51.64
N GLU A 431 -13.41 -22.85 50.37
CA GLU A 431 -14.18 -21.97 49.48
C GLU A 431 -15.63 -21.80 49.95
N THR A 432 -16.27 -22.89 50.39
CA THR A 432 -17.62 -22.86 50.97
C THR A 432 -17.64 -22.04 52.27
N ALA A 433 -16.68 -22.26 53.17
CA ALA A 433 -16.58 -21.51 54.43
C ALA A 433 -16.37 -20.01 54.20
N ARG A 434 -15.57 -19.61 53.20
CA ARG A 434 -15.43 -18.20 52.80
C ARG A 434 -16.75 -17.64 52.26
N LYS A 435 -17.45 -18.40 51.42
CA LYS A 435 -18.74 -17.98 50.85
C LYS A 435 -19.77 -17.77 51.96
N GLU A 436 -19.88 -18.71 52.90
CA GLU A 436 -20.76 -18.56 54.06
C GLU A 436 -20.38 -17.37 54.95
N ALA A 437 -19.08 -17.08 55.11
CA ALA A 437 -18.62 -15.92 55.85
C ALA A 437 -19.06 -14.59 55.19
N ILE A 438 -19.01 -14.53 53.86
CA ILE A 438 -19.51 -13.40 53.07
C ILE A 438 -21.04 -13.29 53.19
N ASP A 439 -21.76 -14.41 53.06
CA ASP A 439 -23.22 -14.44 53.15
C ASP A 439 -23.72 -14.05 54.56
N LYS A 440 -22.90 -14.29 55.60
CA LYS A 440 -23.13 -13.83 56.99
C LYS A 440 -22.71 -12.36 57.24
N GLY A 441 -22.30 -11.63 56.20
CA GLY A 441 -22.00 -10.19 56.26
C GLY A 441 -20.65 -9.84 56.89
N ILE A 442 -19.68 -10.76 56.91
CA ILE A 442 -18.33 -10.46 57.40
C ILE A 442 -17.66 -9.44 56.45
N LYS A 443 -17.20 -8.33 57.03
CA LYS A 443 -16.49 -7.26 56.30
C LYS A 443 -15.16 -7.77 55.72
N GLU A 444 -14.80 -7.25 54.55
CA GLU A 444 -13.66 -7.67 53.72
C GLU A 444 -12.33 -7.72 54.49
N GLU A 445 -12.10 -6.76 55.39
CA GLU A 445 -10.91 -6.67 56.26
C GLU A 445 -10.73 -7.87 57.21
N LYS A 446 -11.82 -8.61 57.51
CA LYS A 446 -11.83 -9.78 58.40
C LYS A 446 -11.87 -11.11 57.64
N LEU A 447 -11.83 -11.10 56.31
CA LEU A 447 -11.80 -12.32 55.49
C LEU A 447 -10.39 -12.92 55.33
N ALA A 448 -9.34 -12.19 55.74
CA ALA A 448 -7.95 -12.62 55.60
C ALA A 448 -7.64 -14.06 56.10
N PRO A 449 -8.23 -14.57 57.20
CA PRO A 449 -8.05 -15.97 57.60
C PRO A 449 -8.65 -16.99 56.63
N TYR A 450 -9.78 -16.67 56.00
CA TYR A 450 -10.45 -17.54 55.01
C TYR A 450 -9.70 -17.53 53.68
N GLU A 451 -9.20 -16.38 53.25
CA GLU A 451 -8.33 -16.27 52.07
C GLU A 451 -7.04 -17.07 52.25
N LYS A 452 -6.44 -17.00 53.45
CA LYS A 452 -5.27 -17.81 53.79
C LYS A 452 -5.58 -19.31 53.74
N ALA A 453 -6.71 -19.74 54.31
CA ALA A 453 -7.13 -21.14 54.30
C ALA A 453 -7.35 -21.68 52.87
N ILE A 454 -7.97 -20.88 51.99
CA ILE A 454 -8.10 -21.22 50.56
C ILE A 454 -6.74 -21.32 49.90
N SER A 455 -5.86 -20.33 50.11
CA SER A 455 -4.52 -20.32 49.51
C SER A 455 -3.71 -21.55 49.92
N ASP A 456 -3.70 -21.91 51.20
CA ASP A 456 -2.97 -23.06 51.74
C ASP A 456 -3.54 -24.38 51.17
N ALA A 457 -4.87 -24.54 51.15
CA ALA A 457 -5.53 -25.71 50.56
C ALA A 457 -5.31 -25.81 49.05
N GLN A 458 -5.37 -24.68 48.34
CA GLN A 458 -5.17 -24.61 46.89
C GLN A 458 -3.73 -24.94 46.51
N TYR A 459 -2.75 -24.47 47.29
CA TYR A 459 -1.35 -24.82 47.09
C TYR A 459 -1.12 -26.32 47.24
N ARG A 460 -1.64 -26.93 48.32
CA ARG A 460 -1.53 -28.38 48.55
C ARG A 460 -2.20 -29.20 47.44
N TYR A 461 -3.41 -28.80 47.04
CA TYR A 461 -4.15 -29.46 45.95
C TYR A 461 -3.40 -29.39 44.62
N ARG A 462 -2.86 -28.22 44.24
CA ARG A 462 -2.09 -28.05 43.00
C ARG A 462 -0.80 -28.89 42.98
N GLN A 463 -0.07 -28.95 44.09
CA GLN A 463 1.15 -29.77 44.19
C GLN A 463 0.85 -31.25 43.94
N LEU A 464 -0.18 -31.79 44.60
CA LEU A 464 -0.60 -33.18 44.43
C LEU A 464 -1.15 -33.44 43.01
N LEU A 465 -1.86 -32.47 42.42
CA LEU A 465 -2.42 -32.60 41.08
C LEU A 465 -1.33 -32.64 40.01
N ILE A 466 -0.28 -31.81 40.14
CA ILE A 466 0.87 -31.81 39.23
C ILE A 466 1.62 -33.13 39.34
N LYS A 467 1.88 -33.59 40.57
CA LYS A 467 2.56 -34.87 40.82
C LYS A 467 1.80 -36.04 40.19
N TRP A 468 0.50 -36.14 40.44
CA TRP A 468 -0.33 -37.19 39.85
C TRP A 468 -0.36 -37.14 38.33
N ARG A 469 -0.33 -35.96 37.69
CA ARG A 469 -0.30 -35.84 36.23
C ARG A 469 1.03 -36.29 35.61
N ALA A 470 2.14 -36.16 36.34
CA ALA A 470 3.49 -36.49 35.87
C ALA A 470 3.89 -37.96 36.06
N GLU A 471 3.29 -38.66 37.03
CA GLU A 471 3.30 -40.13 37.15
C GLU A 471 2.51 -40.81 36.02
#